data_AF-A0A3D5KJA6-F1
#
_entry.id   AF-A0A3D5KJA6-F1
#
_cell.length_a   1.000
_cell.length_b   1.000
_cell.length_c   1.000
_cell.angle_alpha   90.00
_cell.angle_beta   90.00
_cell.angle_gamma   90.00
#
_symmetry.space_group_name_H-M   'P 1'
#
loop_
_entity.id
_entity.type
_entity.pdbx_description
1 polymer ?
#
loop_
_entity_poly.entity_id
_entity_poly.type
_entity_poly.pdbx_seq_one_letter_code
_entity_poly.pdbx_strand_id
1 'polypeptide(L)' 'ATLGKKAIFVPTPGQPEQECLASELMKKKVAFAMSQDKFNLHQAMEASNEYDGFKRADENVHLANAIDELMNETTQKF' A
#
# COMPACT_ATOMS: atom_id res chain seq x y z
N ALA A 1 -4.15 -2.85 4.63
CA ALA A 1 -4.12 -4.11 3.84
C ALA A 1 -3.05 -5.01 4.43
N THR A 2 -3.44 -6.02 5.21
CA THR A 2 -2.50 -6.85 6.02
C THR A 2 -2.15 -8.17 5.33
N LEU A 3 -2.88 -8.56 4.28
CA LEU A 3 -2.81 -9.92 3.72
C LEU A 3 -1.65 -10.17 2.72
N GLY A 4 -0.77 -9.20 2.44
CA GLY A 4 0.36 -9.46 1.53
C GLY A 4 -0.02 -9.72 0.06
N LYS A 5 -1.29 -9.48 -0.31
CA LYS A 5 -1.84 -9.86 -1.63
C LYS A 5 -1.67 -8.75 -2.65
N LYS A 6 -1.60 -9.15 -3.92
CA LYS A 6 -1.76 -8.26 -5.07
C LYS A 6 -3.17 -7.71 -5.10
N ALA A 7 -3.31 -6.48 -5.59
CA ALA A 7 -4.57 -5.76 -5.66
C ALA A 7 -4.72 -5.10 -7.04
N ILE A 8 -5.97 -4.95 -7.45
CA ILE A 8 -6.39 -4.23 -8.66
C ILE A 8 -7.30 -3.10 -8.20
N PHE A 9 -6.97 -1.87 -8.61
CA PHE A 9 -7.76 -0.67 -8.31
C PHE A 9 -8.57 -0.27 -9.54
N VAL A 10 -9.86 -0.05 -9.33
CA VAL A 10 -10.79 0.48 -10.32
C VAL A 10 -11.40 1.75 -9.74
N PRO A 11 -10.73 2.92 -9.87
CA PRO A 11 -11.21 4.15 -9.24
C PRO A 11 -12.55 4.56 -9.85
N THR A 12 -13.43 5.09 -8.99
CA THR A 12 -14.73 5.61 -9.41
C THR A 12 -14.52 6.95 -10.13
N PRO A 13 -14.95 7.11 -11.39
CA PRO A 13 -14.79 8.37 -12.11
C PRO A 13 -15.43 9.54 -11.36
N GLY A 14 -14.72 10.66 -11.28
CA GLY A 14 -15.19 11.86 -10.58
C GLY A 14 -15.02 11.81 -9.06
N GLN A 15 -14.20 10.89 -8.55
CA GLN A 15 -13.70 10.88 -7.17
C GLN A 15 -12.19 11.15 -7.18
N PRO A 16 -11.76 12.41 -7.09
CA PRO A 16 -10.35 12.80 -7.25
C PRO A 16 -9.40 12.07 -6.30
N GLU A 17 -9.84 11.81 -5.07
CA GLU A 17 -9.06 11.11 -4.04
C GLU A 17 -8.81 9.65 -4.42
N GLN A 18 -9.80 8.97 -5.01
CA GLN A 18 -9.62 7.59 -5.48
C GLN A 18 -8.69 7.53 -6.69
N GLU A 19 -8.87 8.45 -7.64
CA GLU A 19 -8.05 8.56 -8.84
C GLU A 19 -6.58 8.87 -8.49
N CYS A 20 -6.36 9.81 -7.56
CA CYS A 20 -5.04 10.14 -7.02
C CYS A 20 -4.40 8.94 -6.34
N LEU A 21 -5.12 8.29 -5.41
CA LEU A 21 -4.61 7.11 -4.70
C LEU A 21 -4.23 5.97 -5.64
N ALA A 22 -5.08 5.64 -6.60
CA ALA A 22 -4.83 4.58 -7.58
C ALA A 22 -3.59 4.90 -8.44
N SER A 23 -3.47 6.14 -8.91
CA SER A 23 -2.31 6.61 -9.69
C SER A 23 -1.01 6.49 -8.89
N GLU A 24 -1.00 6.95 -7.63
CA GLU A 24 0.18 6.89 -6.77
C GLU A 24 0.59 5.44 -6.46
N LEU A 25 -0.35 4.54 -6.18
CA LEU A 25 -0.05 3.12 -5.95
C LEU A 25 0.48 2.43 -7.20
N MET A 26 -0.03 2.80 -8.38
CA MET A 26 0.43 2.26 -9.66
C MET A 26 1.86 2.74 -9.99
N LYS A 27 2.15 4.04 -9.81
CA LYS A 27 3.51 4.60 -9.96
C LYS A 27 4.52 3.92 -9.05
N LYS A 28 4.12 3.61 -7.81
CA LYS A 28 4.97 2.92 -6.83
C LYS A 28 5.08 1.41 -7.06
N LYS A 29 4.51 0.88 -8.14
CA LYS A 29 4.46 -0.57 -8.46
C LYS A 29 3.84 -1.42 -7.33
N VAL A 30 2.99 -0.83 -6.50
CA VAL A 30 2.29 -1.52 -5.39
C VAL A 30 1.05 -2.26 -5.90
N ALA A 31 0.23 -1.60 -6.72
CA ALA A 31 -1.00 -2.19 -7.24
C ALA A 31 -1.28 -1.70 -8.66
N PHE A 32 -1.81 -2.57 -9.51
CA PHE A 32 -2.29 -2.18 -10.84
C PHE A 32 -3.58 -1.37 -10.72
N ALA A 33 -3.75 -0.36 -11.57
CA ALA A 33 -4.97 0.42 -11.65
C ALA A 33 -5.46 0.54 -13.09
N MET A 34 -6.78 0.53 -13.27
CA MET A 34 -7.42 0.78 -14.56
C MET A 34 -8.76 1.50 -14.39
N SER A 35 -9.12 2.36 -15.34
CA SER A 35 -10.37 3.10 -15.27
C SER A 35 -11.60 2.18 -15.37
N GLN A 36 -12.70 2.58 -14.72
CA GLN A 36 -13.92 1.76 -14.62
C GLN A 36 -14.52 1.40 -15.98
N ASP A 37 -14.48 2.32 -16.95
CA ASP A 37 -14.96 2.14 -18.33
C ASP A 37 -14.12 1.14 -19.13
N LYS A 38 -12.87 0.92 -18.74
CA LYS A 38 -11.93 0.00 -19.40
C LYS A 38 -11.76 -1.31 -18.63
N PHE A 39 -12.48 -1.50 -17.52
CA PHE A 39 -12.22 -2.62 -16.62
C PHE A 39 -12.43 -3.96 -17.33
N ASN A 40 -11.37 -4.76 -17.35
CA ASN A 40 -11.38 -6.14 -17.80
C ASN A 40 -10.63 -7.00 -16.80
N LEU A 41 -11.33 -7.95 -16.18
CA LEU A 41 -10.77 -8.74 -15.10
C LEU A 41 -9.54 -9.56 -15.53
N HIS A 42 -9.59 -10.18 -16.71
CA HIS A 42 -8.48 -11.01 -17.21
C HIS A 42 -7.22 -10.17 -17.41
N GLN A 43 -7.34 -9.06 -18.14
CA GLN A 43 -6.22 -8.14 -18.38
C GLN A 43 -5.70 -7.56 -17.07
N ALA A 44 -6.58 -7.20 -16.15
CA ALA A 44 -6.18 -6.67 -14.84
C ALA A 44 -5.43 -7.70 -14.00
N MET A 45 -5.87 -8.97 -14.01
CA MET A 45 -5.18 -10.06 -13.33
C MET A 45 -3.79 -10.29 -13.91
N GLU A 46 -3.66 -10.34 -15.24
CA GLU A 46 -2.37 -10.49 -15.92
C GLU A 46 -1.44 -9.31 -15.59
N ALA A 47 -1.91 -8.07 -15.77
CA ALA A 47 -1.12 -6.87 -15.51
C ALA A 47 -0.73 -6.74 -14.03
N SER A 48 -1.60 -7.17 -13.10
CA SER A 48 -1.29 -7.15 -11.67
C SER A 48 -0.07 -8.02 -11.32
N ASN A 49 0.31 -8.98 -12.17
CA ASN A 49 1.47 -9.82 -11.90
C ASN A 49 2.78 -9.04 -11.85
N GLU A 50 2.87 -7.89 -12.52
CA GLU A 50 4.04 -7.01 -12.54
C GLU A 50 4.18 -6.08 -11.32
N TYR A 51 3.30 -6.22 -10.32
CA TYR A 51 3.25 -5.37 -9.14
C TYR A 51 3.60 -6.17 -7.89
N ASP A 52 4.26 -5.50 -6.95
CA ASP A 52 4.81 -6.11 -5.73
C ASP A 52 3.71 -6.48 -4.72
N GLY A 53 2.55 -5.83 -4.82
CA GLY A 53 1.49 -5.94 -3.83
C GLY A 53 1.79 -5.14 -2.56
N PHE A 54 0.84 -5.19 -1.62
CA PHE A 54 1.03 -4.54 -0.32
C PHE A 54 1.94 -5.40 0.56
N LYS A 55 3.08 -4.83 0.98
CA LYS A 55 3.95 -5.49 1.95
C LYS A 55 3.22 -5.68 3.26
N ARG A 56 3.39 -6.85 3.88
CA ARG A 56 2.92 -7.09 5.24
C ARG A 56 3.72 -6.19 6.18
N ALA A 57 3.04 -5.47 7.05
CA ALA A 57 3.71 -4.79 8.16
C ALA A 57 4.12 -5.85 9.19
N ASP A 58 5.38 -5.86 9.61
CA ASP A 58 5.80 -6.66 10.75
C ASP A 58 5.10 -6.14 12.00
N GLU A 59 4.42 -7.05 12.71
CA GLU A 59 3.32 -6.70 13.62
C GLU A 59 3.75 -5.83 14.82
N ASN A 60 5.05 -5.68 15.12
CA ASN A 60 5.51 -4.94 16.30
C ASN A 60 6.80 -4.10 16.13
N VAL A 61 7.36 -3.95 14.93
CA VAL A 61 8.63 -3.20 14.75
C VAL A 61 8.49 -1.75 15.22
N HIS A 62 7.39 -1.09 14.88
CA HIS A 62 7.19 0.31 15.27
C HIS A 62 6.95 0.50 16.77
N LEU A 63 6.29 -0.46 17.42
CA LEU A 63 6.07 -0.42 18.87
C LEU A 63 7.38 -0.65 19.62
N ALA A 64 8.17 -1.64 19.21
CA ALA A 64 9.48 -1.92 19.78
C ALA A 64 10.40 -0.70 19.66
N ASN A 65 10.50 -0.12 18.46
CA ASN A 65 11.33 1.07 18.22
C ASN A 65 10.89 2.27 19.07
N ALA A 66 9.58 2.50 19.21
CA ALA A 66 9.06 3.60 20.03
C ALA A 66 9.36 3.40 21.52
N ILE A 67 9.30 2.15 22.01
CA ILE A 67 9.68 1.81 23.39
C ILE A 67 11.19 2.02 23.60
N ASP A 68 12.02 1.54 22.67
CA ASP A 68 13.48 1.68 22.75
C ASP A 68 13.92 3.16 22.75
N GLU A 69 13.28 4.00 21.94
CA GLU A 69 13.54 5.44 21.89
C GLU A 69 13.20 6.12 23.23
N LEU A 70 12.03 5.77 23.81
CA LEU A 70 11.58 6.29 25.11
C LEU A 70 12.51 5.86 26.27
N MET A 71 13.01 4.62 26.22
CA MET A 71 13.92 4.07 27.22
C MET A 71 15.33 4.70 27.14
N ASN A 72 15.82 4.99 25.93
CA ASN A 72 17.10 5.68 25.73
C ASN A 72 17.06 7.13 26.22
N GLU A 73 15.96 7.85 25.99
CA GLU A 73 15.77 9.20 26.52
C GLU A 73 15.77 9.26 28.04
N THR A 74 15.26 8.20 28.69
CA THR A 74 15.22 8.10 30.15
C THR A 74 16.60 7.79 30.74
N THR A 75 17.43 7.03 30.03
CA THR A 75 18.78 6.65 30.46
C THR A 75 19.78 7.81 30.34
N GLN A 76 19.61 8.72 29.38
CA GLN A 76 20.45 9.92 29.21
C GLN A 76 20.21 11.03 30.26
N LYS A 77 19.15 10.90 31.08
CA LYS A 77 18.77 11.88 32.12
C LYS A 77 19.23 11.50 33.54
N PHE A 78 19.93 10.37 33.70
CA PHE A 78 20.57 9.93 34.94
C PHE A 78 22.08 9.79 34.72
#